data_AF-A0A0R1PDT0-F1
#
_entry.id   AF-A0A0R1PDT0-F1
#
_cell.length_a   1.000
_cell.length_b   1.000
_cell.length_c   1.000
_cell.angle_alpha   90.00
_cell.angle_beta   90.00
_cell.angle_gamma   90.00
#
_symmetry.space_group_name_H-M   'P 1'
#
loop_
_entity.id
_entity.type
_entity.pdbx_description
1 polymer ?
#
loop_
_entity_poly.entity_id
_entity_poly.type
_entity_poly.pdbx_seq_one_letter_code
_entity_poly.pdbx_strand_id
1 'polypeptide(L)'
;MFAKYRPDFAKFKAAGFYQKGSSYLLKQSFYDHQFQAQITVSASGKITGKVLDLASGEEYLPLRAIHVGAFAAQVKQAYIDLLQSLADRCFIKEPFHSPQANRLAGRINACYHEQPEFIFKIAPDYGVFREPQTQKWYGLVMNIDYHRIPHYDHPSHQKVEVMDLRIHPVDRAKLLKQPGIYPSFHLKGKNWLSVILDDTVSDNDIFQLIKASRAILTQPTTWLVPANPKYYDIMHAFDHTDTIIWKQSTSIRVNDTVLLYVTAPIKAIVYECRAVEVNIPYHYQGNEIKISHVMKVQLIRRFPPDKFTFAFLQQHGIKAVRGPRHLPASLVNIIK
;
A
#
# COMPACT_ATOMS: atom_id res chain seq x y z
N MET A 1 -0.99 -0.23 -26.29
CA MET A 1 -1.53 1.06 -25.82
C MET A 1 -2.55 0.88 -24.70
N PHE A 2 -3.62 0.11 -24.89
CA PHE A 2 -4.72 -0.01 -23.91
C PHE A 2 -4.51 -0.97 -22.71
N ALA A 3 -3.27 -1.36 -22.38
CA ALA A 3 -3.02 -2.39 -21.35
C ALA A 3 -3.51 -1.99 -19.94
N LYS A 4 -3.59 -0.69 -19.65
CA LYS A 4 -4.08 -0.11 -18.40
C LYS A 4 -5.27 0.82 -18.63
N TYR A 5 -6.16 0.42 -19.52
CA TYR A 5 -7.35 1.20 -19.85
C TYR A 5 -8.59 0.33 -19.75
N ARG A 6 -9.62 0.87 -19.10
CA ARG A 6 -10.95 0.26 -19.05
C ARG A 6 -11.91 1.01 -19.97
N PRO A 7 -12.73 0.29 -20.76
CA PRO A 7 -13.82 0.90 -21.52
C PRO A 7 -14.78 1.71 -20.64
N ASP A 8 -15.12 2.90 -21.11
CA ASP A 8 -16.27 3.67 -20.64
C ASP A 8 -17.42 3.49 -21.64
N PHE A 9 -18.16 2.37 -21.51
CA PHE A 9 -19.19 1.99 -22.48
C PHE A 9 -20.28 3.06 -22.66
N ALA A 10 -20.51 3.93 -21.67
CA ALA A 10 -21.45 5.03 -21.79
C ALA A 10 -21.02 6.07 -22.85
N LYS A 11 -19.71 6.21 -23.10
CA LYS A 11 -19.15 7.16 -24.08
C LYS A 11 -18.97 6.57 -25.48
N PHE A 12 -19.17 5.25 -25.64
CA PHE A 12 -18.85 4.55 -26.89
C PHE A 12 -19.68 5.03 -28.07
N LYS A 13 -20.99 5.21 -27.89
CA LYS A 13 -21.88 5.70 -28.95
C LYS A 13 -21.45 7.10 -29.45
N ALA A 14 -21.15 8.00 -28.54
CA ALA A 14 -20.65 9.35 -28.86
C ALA A 14 -19.26 9.31 -29.51
N ALA A 15 -18.44 8.31 -29.18
CA ALA A 15 -17.12 8.12 -29.77
C ALA A 15 -17.15 7.47 -31.17
N GLY A 16 -18.33 7.05 -31.67
CA GLY A 16 -18.52 6.44 -32.99
C GLY A 16 -18.61 4.91 -33.00
N PHE A 17 -18.55 4.26 -31.83
CA PHE A 17 -18.78 2.82 -31.74
C PHE A 17 -20.27 2.50 -31.89
N TYR A 18 -20.56 1.38 -32.53
CA TYR A 18 -21.89 0.79 -32.60
C TYR A 18 -21.88 -0.62 -32.04
N GLN A 19 -22.99 -1.03 -31.44
CA GLN A 19 -23.14 -2.35 -30.86
C GLN A 19 -23.36 -3.39 -31.96
N LYS A 20 -22.63 -4.51 -31.89
CA LYS A 20 -22.79 -5.68 -32.76
C LYS A 20 -22.78 -6.94 -31.90
N GLY A 21 -23.98 -7.45 -31.58
CA GLY A 21 -24.14 -8.54 -30.61
C GLY A 21 -23.68 -8.13 -29.22
N SER A 22 -22.78 -8.91 -28.62
CA SER A 22 -22.19 -8.66 -27.28
C SER A 22 -20.94 -7.77 -27.30
N SER A 23 -20.58 -7.20 -28.45
CA SER A 23 -19.36 -6.39 -28.62
C SER A 23 -19.69 -5.03 -29.24
N TYR A 24 -18.74 -4.10 -29.12
CA TYR A 24 -18.77 -2.80 -29.77
C TYR A 24 -17.76 -2.76 -30.90
N LEU A 25 -18.15 -2.19 -32.03
CA LEU A 25 -17.33 -2.07 -33.23
C LEU A 25 -17.23 -0.60 -33.63
N LEU A 26 -16.03 -0.15 -33.96
CA LEU A 26 -15.77 1.13 -34.60
C LEU A 26 -15.11 0.86 -35.95
N LYS A 27 -15.61 1.53 -36.99
CA LYS A 27 -14.97 1.62 -38.30
C LYS A 27 -14.70 3.09 -38.58
N GLN A 28 -13.43 3.47 -38.68
CA GLN A 28 -13.05 4.86 -38.88
C GLN A 28 -11.96 4.97 -39.93
N SER A 29 -12.23 5.73 -40.99
CA SER A 29 -11.21 6.07 -41.98
C SER A 29 -10.21 7.07 -41.39
N PHE A 30 -8.94 6.93 -41.77
CA PHE A 30 -7.85 7.82 -41.34
C PHE A 30 -6.79 7.91 -42.44
N TYR A 31 -5.85 8.85 -42.28
CA TYR A 31 -4.74 9.07 -43.23
C TYR A 31 -5.27 9.33 -44.66
N ASP A 32 -5.94 10.49 -44.82
CA ASP A 32 -6.55 10.94 -46.08
C ASP A 32 -7.52 9.92 -46.71
N HIS A 33 -8.27 9.21 -45.86
CA HIS A 33 -9.23 8.18 -46.28
C HIS A 33 -8.62 7.02 -47.08
N GLN A 34 -7.30 6.81 -46.99
CA GLN A 34 -6.62 5.66 -47.62
C GLN A 34 -6.73 4.40 -46.77
N PHE A 35 -6.88 4.54 -45.45
CA PHE A 35 -6.94 3.43 -44.52
C PHE A 35 -8.19 3.47 -43.64
N GLN A 36 -8.61 2.31 -43.13
CA GLN A 36 -9.70 2.19 -42.17
C GLN A 36 -9.28 1.36 -40.96
N ALA A 37 -9.39 1.96 -39.77
CA ALA A 37 -9.28 1.25 -38.51
C ALA A 37 -10.59 0.51 -38.21
N GLN A 38 -10.49 -0.78 -37.87
CA GLN A 38 -11.60 -1.59 -37.36
C GLN A 38 -11.27 -2.06 -35.96
N ILE A 39 -11.92 -1.46 -34.96
CA ILE A 39 -11.65 -1.71 -33.54
C ILE A 39 -12.84 -2.40 -32.91
N THR A 40 -12.61 -3.55 -32.28
CA THR A 40 -13.63 -4.32 -31.57
C THR A 40 -13.33 -4.32 -30.08
N VAL A 41 -14.35 -4.08 -29.26
CA VAL A 41 -14.28 -4.18 -27.81
C VAL A 41 -15.34 -5.17 -27.33
N SER A 42 -14.93 -6.24 -26.65
CA SER A 42 -15.85 -7.22 -26.08
C SER A 42 -16.60 -6.65 -24.87
N ALA A 43 -17.68 -7.31 -24.44
CA ALA A 43 -18.35 -7.02 -23.16
C ALA A 43 -17.41 -7.11 -21.94
N SER A 44 -16.40 -7.99 -21.99
CA SER A 44 -15.35 -8.10 -20.97
C SER A 44 -14.27 -7.02 -21.05
N GLY A 45 -14.38 -6.12 -22.03
CA GLY A 45 -13.45 -5.02 -22.26
C GLY A 45 -12.16 -5.38 -22.98
N LYS A 46 -12.05 -6.59 -23.55
CA LYS A 46 -10.94 -6.99 -24.41
C LYS A 46 -11.01 -6.22 -25.73
N ILE A 47 -9.91 -5.58 -26.09
CA ILE A 47 -9.81 -4.76 -27.30
C ILE A 47 -9.00 -5.50 -28.36
N THR A 48 -9.51 -5.54 -29.58
CA THR A 48 -8.77 -5.98 -30.76
C THR A 48 -8.92 -4.94 -31.87
N GLY A 49 -7.92 -4.84 -32.74
CA GLY A 49 -7.92 -3.88 -33.83
C GLY A 49 -7.21 -4.42 -35.05
N LYS A 50 -7.72 -4.06 -36.23
CA LYS A 50 -7.05 -4.26 -37.51
C LYS A 50 -7.18 -3.00 -38.37
N VAL A 51 -6.25 -2.83 -39.30
CA VAL A 51 -6.24 -1.72 -40.26
C VAL A 51 -6.41 -2.30 -41.65
N LEU A 52 -7.35 -1.76 -42.42
CA LEU A 52 -7.53 -2.10 -43.83
C LEU A 52 -6.96 -1.00 -44.72
N ASP A 53 -6.29 -1.40 -45.78
CA ASP A 53 -6.00 -0.54 -46.94
C ASP A 53 -7.27 -0.49 -47.81
N LEU A 54 -7.79 0.72 -48.06
CA LEU A 54 -9.05 0.88 -48.79
C LEU A 54 -8.89 0.76 -50.31
N ALA A 55 -7.66 0.85 -50.84
CA ALA A 55 -7.41 0.64 -52.26
C ALA A 55 -7.40 -0.86 -52.62
N SER A 56 -6.79 -1.69 -51.77
CA SER A 56 -6.78 -3.15 -51.99
C SER A 56 -7.94 -3.88 -51.33
N GLY A 57 -8.52 -3.32 -50.27
CA GLY A 57 -9.51 -3.98 -49.42
C GLY A 57 -8.91 -4.99 -48.43
N GLU A 58 -7.58 -5.09 -48.37
CA GLU A 58 -6.86 -6.08 -47.56
C GLU A 58 -6.37 -5.50 -46.22
N GLU A 59 -6.01 -6.39 -45.28
CA GLU A 59 -5.40 -5.96 -44.02
C GLU A 59 -3.99 -5.40 -44.26
N TYR A 60 -3.74 -4.20 -43.74
CA TYR A 60 -2.46 -3.53 -43.82
C TYR A 60 -1.46 -4.11 -42.80
N LEU A 61 -0.92 -5.28 -43.12
CA LEU A 61 0.07 -6.01 -42.32
C LEU A 61 1.37 -5.23 -42.02
N PRO A 62 1.89 -4.33 -42.88
CA PRO A 62 3.12 -3.58 -42.60
C PRO A 62 3.09 -2.82 -41.26
N LEU A 63 1.91 -2.45 -40.76
CA LEU A 63 1.76 -1.81 -39.46
C LEU A 63 2.27 -2.64 -38.27
N ARG A 64 2.33 -3.98 -38.44
CA ARG A 64 2.78 -4.94 -37.43
C ARG A 64 4.25 -5.35 -37.58
N ALA A 65 4.94 -4.89 -38.63
CA ALA A 65 6.33 -5.22 -38.86
C ALA A 65 7.28 -4.49 -37.88
N ILE A 66 8.41 -5.13 -37.56
CA ILE A 66 9.46 -4.57 -36.68
C ILE A 66 10.18 -3.43 -37.40
N HIS A 67 10.53 -3.64 -38.67
CA HIS A 67 11.12 -2.65 -39.54
C HIS A 67 10.11 -2.23 -40.60
N VAL A 68 9.89 -0.93 -40.73
CA VAL A 68 8.93 -0.33 -41.65
C VAL A 68 9.60 0.76 -42.47
N GLY A 69 9.24 0.88 -43.75
CA GLY A 69 9.63 2.03 -44.58
C GLY A 69 8.93 3.31 -44.12
N ALA A 70 9.39 4.46 -44.64
CA ALA A 70 8.90 5.79 -44.22
C ALA A 70 7.37 5.94 -44.29
N PHE A 71 6.75 5.45 -45.38
CA PHE A 71 5.29 5.49 -45.54
C PHE A 71 4.56 4.67 -44.47
N ALA A 72 4.97 3.42 -44.24
CA ALA A 72 4.36 2.56 -43.24
C ALA A 72 4.55 3.11 -41.81
N ALA A 73 5.65 3.83 -41.54
CA ALA A 73 5.85 4.54 -40.29
C ALA A 73 4.85 5.70 -40.10
N GLN A 74 4.57 6.48 -41.16
CA GLN A 74 3.58 7.55 -41.13
C GLN A 74 2.16 7.01 -40.87
N VAL A 75 1.76 5.95 -41.58
CA VAL A 75 0.47 5.27 -41.38
C VAL A 75 0.36 4.73 -39.94
N LYS A 76 1.43 4.14 -39.42
CA LYS A 76 1.49 3.65 -38.02
C LYS A 76 1.32 4.78 -37.02
N GLN A 77 1.96 5.94 -37.23
CA GLN A 77 1.81 7.09 -36.36
C GLN A 77 0.38 7.63 -36.38
N ALA A 78 -0.21 7.80 -37.57
CA ALA A 78 -1.60 8.25 -37.70
C ALA A 78 -2.59 7.29 -37.03
N TYR A 79 -2.33 5.98 -37.09
CA TYR A 79 -3.13 4.99 -36.35
C TYR A 79 -2.94 5.12 -34.83
N ILE A 80 -1.72 5.33 -34.34
CA ILE A 80 -1.46 5.59 -32.90
C ILE A 80 -2.21 6.84 -32.43
N ASP A 81 -2.18 7.93 -33.20
CA ASP A 81 -2.87 9.17 -32.86
C ASP A 81 -4.39 8.98 -32.80
N LEU A 82 -4.94 8.21 -33.74
CA LEU A 82 -6.35 7.81 -33.72
C LEU A 82 -6.69 7.00 -32.45
N LEU A 83 -5.87 6.01 -32.12
CA LEU A 83 -6.08 5.21 -30.92
C LEU A 83 -6.00 6.08 -29.66
N GLN A 84 -5.03 6.99 -29.57
CA GLN A 84 -4.88 7.89 -28.42
C GLN A 84 -6.11 8.79 -28.27
N SER A 85 -6.60 9.37 -29.37
CA SER A 85 -7.85 10.14 -29.38
C SER A 85 -9.05 9.32 -28.89
N LEU A 86 -9.12 8.03 -29.22
CA LEU A 86 -10.17 7.15 -28.69
C LEU A 86 -9.99 6.89 -27.21
N ALA A 87 -8.76 6.61 -26.75
CA ALA A 87 -8.44 6.41 -25.35
C ALA A 87 -8.91 7.60 -24.49
N ASP A 88 -8.61 8.82 -24.94
CA ASP A 88 -8.95 10.05 -24.22
C ASP A 88 -10.47 10.30 -24.19
N ARG A 89 -11.19 9.91 -25.25
CA ARG A 89 -12.65 10.15 -25.37
C ARG A 89 -13.51 9.10 -24.69
N CYS A 90 -13.12 7.83 -24.70
CA CYS A 90 -14.00 6.74 -24.26
C CYS A 90 -13.35 5.65 -23.43
N PHE A 91 -12.14 5.86 -22.91
CA PHE A 91 -11.51 4.94 -21.96
C PHE A 91 -11.09 5.65 -20.69
N ILE A 92 -10.96 4.88 -19.62
CA ILE A 92 -10.49 5.34 -18.32
C ILE A 92 -9.13 4.70 -18.08
N LYS A 93 -8.12 5.52 -17.84
CA LYS A 93 -6.78 5.05 -17.47
C LYS A 93 -6.82 4.49 -16.04
N GLU A 94 -6.26 3.31 -15.87
CA GLU A 94 -6.20 2.60 -14.60
C GLU A 94 -4.74 2.43 -14.13
N PRO A 95 -4.49 2.30 -12.81
CA PRO A 95 -3.13 2.15 -12.29
C PRO A 95 -2.49 0.80 -12.63
N PHE A 96 -3.29 -0.27 -12.69
CA PHE A 96 -2.86 -1.66 -12.82
C PHE A 96 -3.42 -2.31 -14.10
N HIS A 97 -2.88 -3.47 -14.47
CA HIS A 97 -3.24 -4.21 -15.68
C HIS A 97 -4.48 -5.10 -15.49
N SER A 98 -4.67 -5.68 -14.31
CA SER A 98 -5.77 -6.59 -14.01
C SER A 98 -7.01 -5.83 -13.51
N PRO A 99 -8.23 -6.23 -13.93
CA PRO A 99 -9.46 -5.66 -13.40
C PRO A 99 -9.55 -5.79 -11.88
N GLN A 100 -9.10 -6.91 -11.31
CA GLN A 100 -9.15 -7.14 -9.87
C GLN A 100 -8.26 -6.18 -9.09
N ALA A 101 -7.02 -5.94 -9.53
CA ALA A 101 -6.14 -4.95 -8.90
C ALA A 101 -6.78 -3.55 -8.89
N ASN A 102 -7.41 -3.15 -10.01
CA ASN A 102 -8.05 -1.83 -10.12
C ASN A 102 -9.31 -1.70 -9.25
N ARG A 103 -10.14 -2.76 -9.14
CA ARG A 103 -11.27 -2.77 -8.20
C ARG A 103 -10.80 -2.63 -6.76
N LEU A 104 -9.75 -3.36 -6.37
CA LEU A 104 -9.15 -3.27 -5.03
C LEU A 104 -8.55 -1.87 -4.78
N ALA A 105 -7.82 -1.30 -5.74
CA ALA A 105 -7.26 0.04 -5.64
C ALA A 105 -8.36 1.10 -5.45
N GLY A 106 -9.46 1.00 -6.22
CA GLY A 106 -10.63 1.86 -6.07
C GLY A 106 -11.25 1.74 -4.68
N ARG A 107 -11.35 0.52 -4.13
CA ARG A 107 -11.88 0.27 -2.79
C ARG A 107 -10.96 0.79 -1.68
N ILE A 108 -9.64 0.68 -1.84
CA ILE A 108 -8.64 1.29 -0.94
C ILE A 108 -8.82 2.81 -0.92
N ASN A 109 -8.90 3.45 -2.09
CA ASN A 109 -9.10 4.89 -2.18
C ASN A 109 -10.44 5.34 -1.57
N ALA A 110 -11.52 4.58 -1.78
CA ALA A 110 -12.82 4.90 -1.21
C ALA A 110 -12.85 4.78 0.33
N CYS A 111 -12.14 3.81 0.91
CA CYS A 111 -12.13 3.59 2.36
C CYS A 111 -11.08 4.43 3.11
N TYR A 112 -9.95 4.71 2.49
CA TYR A 112 -8.79 5.30 3.16
C TYR A 112 -8.24 6.57 2.50
N HIS A 113 -8.77 6.96 1.33
CA HIS A 113 -8.23 8.07 0.52
C HIS A 113 -6.75 7.88 0.14
N GLU A 114 -6.34 6.62 -0.01
CA GLU A 114 -4.98 6.20 -0.34
C GLU A 114 -4.89 5.75 -1.80
N GLN A 115 -3.89 6.28 -2.52
CA GLN A 115 -3.62 5.96 -3.93
C GLN A 115 -2.30 5.18 -4.05
N PRO A 116 -2.12 4.35 -5.09
CA PRO A 116 -0.86 3.65 -5.30
C PRO A 116 0.26 4.61 -5.74
N GLU A 117 1.45 4.44 -5.16
CA GLU A 117 2.67 5.15 -5.52
C GLU A 117 3.56 4.29 -6.42
N PHE A 118 4.04 4.84 -7.54
CA PHE A 118 4.92 4.15 -8.50
C PHE A 118 6.35 4.66 -8.38
N ILE A 119 7.09 4.10 -7.42
CA ILE A 119 8.42 4.62 -7.01
C ILE A 119 9.60 3.86 -7.64
N PHE A 120 9.36 2.74 -8.33
CA PHE A 120 10.42 1.89 -8.86
C PHE A 120 10.79 2.26 -10.30
N LYS A 121 12.03 2.70 -10.52
CA LYS A 121 12.52 3.05 -11.87
C LYS A 121 12.57 1.85 -12.82
N ILE A 122 13.01 0.69 -12.33
CA ILE A 122 13.20 -0.54 -13.13
C ILE A 122 11.89 -1.30 -13.32
N ALA A 123 10.91 -1.08 -12.44
CA ALA A 123 9.60 -1.72 -12.49
C ALA A 123 8.50 -0.65 -12.33
N PRO A 124 8.31 0.25 -13.31
CA PRO A 124 7.43 1.41 -13.19
C PRO A 124 5.95 1.04 -13.06
N ASP A 125 5.60 -0.22 -13.36
CA ASP A 125 4.25 -0.75 -13.21
C ASP A 125 3.95 -1.26 -11.78
N TYR A 126 4.93 -1.26 -10.87
CA TYR A 126 4.74 -1.76 -9.51
C TYR A 126 4.23 -0.63 -8.63
N GLY A 127 3.05 -0.83 -8.06
CA GLY A 127 2.35 0.17 -7.25
C GLY A 127 2.40 -0.18 -5.76
N VAL A 128 2.81 0.78 -4.95
CA VAL A 128 2.90 0.64 -3.49
C VAL A 128 1.74 1.36 -2.82
N PHE A 129 1.12 0.70 -1.85
CA PHE A 129 0.19 1.32 -0.92
C PHE A 129 0.86 1.53 0.43
N ARG A 130 0.79 2.77 0.93
CA ARG A 130 1.50 3.24 2.12
C ARG A 130 0.53 3.83 3.11
N GLU A 131 0.67 3.47 4.38
CA GLU A 131 -0.13 4.11 5.42
C GLU A 131 0.45 5.51 5.72
N PRO A 132 -0.36 6.59 5.68
CA PRO A 132 0.13 7.97 5.68
C PRO A 132 0.94 8.38 6.91
N GLN A 133 0.61 7.89 8.11
CA GLN A 133 1.29 8.31 9.34
C GLN A 133 2.64 7.62 9.52
N THR A 134 2.69 6.32 9.24
CA THR A 134 3.86 5.46 9.41
C THR A 134 4.83 5.57 8.25
N GLN A 135 4.33 5.99 7.08
CA GLN A 135 5.02 5.92 5.80
C GLN A 135 5.51 4.50 5.44
N LYS A 136 4.96 3.46 6.08
CA LYS A 136 5.30 2.07 5.82
C LYS A 136 4.31 1.47 4.83
N TRP A 137 4.82 0.58 3.98
CA TRP A 137 3.99 -0.11 2.99
C TRP A 137 3.12 -1.16 3.67
N TYR A 138 1.85 -1.23 3.28
CA TYR A 138 0.95 -2.33 3.65
C TYR A 138 0.49 -3.13 2.43
N GLY A 139 0.67 -2.60 1.21
CA GLY A 139 0.37 -3.31 -0.03
C GLY A 139 1.41 -3.02 -1.09
N LEU A 140 1.74 -4.01 -1.90
CA LEU A 140 2.58 -3.85 -3.09
C LEU A 140 2.00 -4.70 -4.21
N VAL A 141 1.52 -4.05 -5.27
CA VAL A 141 1.03 -4.72 -6.49
C VAL A 141 2.16 -4.81 -7.49
N MET A 142 2.39 -6.02 -8.02
CA MET A 142 3.48 -6.31 -8.96
C MET A 142 2.97 -7.12 -10.14
N ASN A 143 3.38 -6.73 -11.35
CA ASN A 143 3.16 -7.52 -12.56
C ASN A 143 4.37 -8.44 -12.82
N ILE A 144 4.23 -9.72 -12.53
CA ILE A 144 5.32 -10.72 -12.52
C ILE A 144 4.99 -11.88 -13.47
N ASP A 145 6.01 -12.62 -13.90
CA ASP A 145 5.83 -13.88 -14.61
C ASP A 145 5.29 -14.95 -13.64
N TYR A 146 4.33 -15.77 -14.08
CA TYR A 146 3.77 -16.88 -13.29
C TYR A 146 4.84 -17.80 -12.70
N HIS A 147 5.95 -18.05 -13.42
CA HIS A 147 7.04 -18.90 -12.92
C HIS A 147 7.75 -18.33 -11.68
N ARG A 148 7.53 -17.06 -11.35
CA ARG A 148 8.08 -16.43 -10.13
C ARG A 148 7.21 -16.67 -8.90
N ILE A 149 6.02 -17.25 -9.06
CA ILE A 149 5.13 -17.61 -7.97
C ILE A 149 5.57 -18.99 -7.42
N PRO A 150 5.96 -19.09 -6.14
CA PRO A 150 6.41 -20.35 -5.58
C PRO A 150 5.32 -21.44 -5.67
N HIS A 151 5.71 -22.63 -6.14
CA HIS A 151 4.83 -23.80 -6.25
C HIS A 151 3.63 -23.60 -7.19
N TYR A 152 3.70 -22.65 -8.12
CA TYR A 152 2.74 -22.48 -9.19
C TYR A 152 3.37 -22.94 -10.51
N ASP A 153 2.85 -24.02 -11.08
CA ASP A 153 3.31 -24.52 -12.37
C ASP A 153 2.37 -24.00 -13.47
N HIS A 154 2.87 -23.08 -14.29
CA HIS A 154 2.14 -22.54 -15.43
C HIS A 154 2.95 -22.80 -16.71
N PRO A 155 2.34 -23.35 -17.77
CA PRO A 155 3.07 -23.77 -18.97
C PRO A 155 3.58 -22.62 -19.86
N SER A 156 3.49 -21.37 -19.40
CA SER A 156 3.83 -20.20 -20.22
C SER A 156 4.38 -19.06 -19.37
N HIS A 157 5.28 -18.26 -19.97
CA HIS A 157 5.79 -16.96 -19.50
C HIS A 157 4.75 -15.83 -19.46
N GLN A 158 3.48 -16.17 -19.25
CA GLN A 158 2.43 -15.19 -19.10
C GLN A 158 2.65 -14.44 -17.79
N LYS A 159 2.29 -13.16 -17.79
CA LYS A 159 2.35 -12.34 -16.58
C LYS A 159 1.02 -12.33 -15.85
N VAL A 160 1.10 -12.14 -14.54
CA VAL A 160 -0.02 -11.96 -13.64
C VAL A 160 0.32 -10.87 -12.63
N GLU A 161 -0.71 -10.15 -12.18
CA GLU A 161 -0.55 -9.24 -11.06
C GLU A 161 -0.74 -9.99 -9.74
N VAL A 162 0.15 -9.71 -8.80
CA VAL A 162 0.06 -10.19 -7.42
C VAL A 162 0.05 -9.00 -6.48
N MET A 163 -0.59 -9.14 -5.32
CA MET A 163 -0.52 -8.17 -4.23
C MET A 163 0.20 -8.77 -3.02
N ASP A 164 1.35 -8.20 -2.67
CA ASP A 164 2.05 -8.50 -1.44
C ASP A 164 1.40 -7.75 -0.28
N LEU A 165 1.05 -8.48 0.78
CA LEU A 165 0.40 -7.96 2.00
C LEU A 165 1.13 -8.40 3.26
N ARG A 166 1.29 -7.47 4.22
CA ARG A 166 1.77 -7.81 5.58
C ARG A 166 0.79 -8.72 6.30
N ILE A 167 1.33 -9.63 7.10
CA ILE A 167 0.59 -10.52 7.99
C ILE A 167 1.27 -10.65 9.35
N HIS A 168 0.49 -11.07 10.36
CA HIS A 168 1.08 -11.61 11.57
C HIS A 168 1.63 -13.01 11.30
N PRO A 169 2.83 -13.36 11.79
CA PRO A 169 3.44 -14.68 11.57
C PRO A 169 2.56 -15.87 11.98
N VAL A 170 1.70 -15.68 12.99
CA VAL A 170 0.79 -16.69 13.51
C VAL A 170 -0.27 -17.12 12.47
N ASP A 171 -0.70 -16.20 11.61
CA ASP A 171 -1.73 -16.48 10.60
C ASP A 171 -1.16 -17.16 9.34
N ARG A 172 0.17 -17.10 9.16
CA ARG A 172 0.84 -17.51 7.93
C ARG A 172 0.49 -18.93 7.50
N ALA A 173 0.55 -19.89 8.44
CA ALA A 173 0.30 -21.30 8.13
C ALA A 173 -1.15 -21.56 7.71
N LYS A 174 -2.11 -20.80 8.23
CA LYS A 174 -3.52 -20.89 7.86
C LYS A 174 -3.76 -20.27 6.47
N LEU A 175 -3.19 -19.09 6.23
CA LEU A 175 -3.39 -18.34 4.98
C LEU A 175 -2.80 -19.06 3.77
N LEU A 176 -1.63 -19.69 3.92
CA LEU A 176 -0.98 -20.45 2.83
C LEU A 176 -1.70 -21.76 2.45
N LYS A 177 -2.75 -22.17 3.19
CA LYS A 177 -3.60 -23.29 2.78
C LYS A 177 -4.68 -22.86 1.79
N GLN A 178 -4.89 -21.57 1.60
CA GLN A 178 -5.93 -21.05 0.72
C GLN A 178 -5.41 -20.97 -0.73
N PRO A 179 -6.18 -21.45 -1.72
CA PRO A 179 -5.85 -21.26 -3.13
C PRO A 179 -5.62 -19.78 -3.46
N GLY A 180 -4.65 -19.50 -4.32
CA GLY A 180 -4.31 -18.12 -4.73
C GLY A 180 -3.46 -17.33 -3.73
N ILE A 181 -3.07 -17.91 -2.59
CA ILE A 181 -2.19 -17.27 -1.60
C ILE A 181 -0.86 -18.01 -1.51
N TYR A 182 0.22 -17.30 -1.74
CA TYR A 182 1.58 -17.84 -1.84
C TYR A 182 2.55 -17.16 -0.87
N PRO A 183 3.68 -17.79 -0.55
CA PRO A 183 4.77 -17.11 0.15
C PRO A 183 5.26 -15.90 -0.66
N SER A 184 5.50 -14.77 0.02
CA SER A 184 6.15 -13.61 -0.61
C SER A 184 7.55 -13.97 -1.10
N PHE A 185 7.77 -13.79 -2.40
CA PHE A 185 9.08 -14.01 -3.04
C PHE A 185 9.96 -12.74 -3.03
N HIS A 186 9.35 -11.55 -3.06
CA HIS A 186 10.06 -10.28 -3.25
C HIS A 186 10.44 -9.60 -1.94
N LEU A 187 9.59 -9.71 -0.92
CA LEU A 187 9.83 -9.11 0.39
C LEU A 187 10.36 -10.19 1.35
N LYS A 188 11.56 -9.95 1.89
CA LYS A 188 12.21 -10.87 2.83
C LYS A 188 11.44 -10.94 4.16
N GLY A 189 11.23 -12.17 4.64
CA GLY A 189 10.70 -12.44 5.99
C GLY A 189 9.34 -13.13 6.00
N LYS A 190 8.96 -13.69 7.15
CA LYS A 190 7.71 -14.46 7.34
C LYS A 190 6.48 -13.57 7.56
N ASN A 191 6.60 -12.26 7.37
CA ASN A 191 5.58 -11.26 7.69
C ASN A 191 4.84 -10.78 6.44
N TRP A 192 5.07 -11.41 5.29
CA TRP A 192 4.44 -11.07 4.02
C TRP A 192 3.96 -12.33 3.31
N LEU A 193 2.87 -12.18 2.58
CA LEU A 193 2.35 -13.15 1.62
C LEU A 193 2.04 -12.45 0.30
N SER A 194 1.93 -13.21 -0.78
CA SER A 194 1.50 -12.73 -2.09
C SER A 194 0.14 -13.33 -2.41
N VAL A 195 -0.82 -12.51 -2.81
CA VAL A 195 -2.12 -12.97 -3.32
C VAL A 195 -2.15 -12.75 -4.82
N ILE A 196 -2.50 -13.78 -5.60
CA ILE A 196 -2.70 -13.67 -7.04
C ILE A 196 -3.98 -12.88 -7.34
N LEU A 197 -3.94 -11.99 -8.34
CA LEU A 197 -5.05 -11.12 -8.71
C LEU A 197 -5.71 -11.60 -10.02
N ASP A 198 -6.17 -12.85 -10.04
CA ASP A 198 -6.80 -13.53 -11.17
C ASP A 198 -8.24 -13.97 -10.89
N ASP A 199 -8.86 -13.37 -9.87
CA ASP A 199 -10.18 -13.71 -9.33
C ASP A 199 -10.28 -15.07 -8.61
N THR A 200 -9.17 -15.81 -8.40
CA THR A 200 -9.14 -17.02 -7.55
C THR A 200 -9.54 -16.73 -6.11
N VAL A 201 -9.08 -15.61 -5.56
CA VAL A 201 -9.48 -15.10 -4.23
C VAL A 201 -10.45 -13.95 -4.45
N SER A 202 -11.58 -13.95 -3.73
CA SER A 202 -12.61 -12.92 -3.93
C SER A 202 -12.11 -11.53 -3.51
N ASP A 203 -12.59 -10.47 -4.17
CA ASP A 203 -12.28 -9.08 -3.79
C ASP A 203 -12.57 -8.80 -2.31
N ASN A 204 -13.57 -9.45 -1.73
CA ASN A 204 -13.91 -9.26 -0.33
C ASN A 204 -12.86 -9.85 0.61
N ASP A 205 -12.38 -11.06 0.31
CA ASP A 205 -11.38 -11.73 1.14
C ASP A 205 -10.03 -11.03 1.03
N ILE A 206 -9.61 -10.65 -0.19
CA ILE A 206 -8.39 -9.85 -0.40
C ILE A 206 -8.51 -8.52 0.36
N PHE A 207 -9.69 -7.89 0.33
CA PHE A 207 -9.88 -6.64 1.06
C PHE A 207 -9.80 -6.82 2.58
N GLN A 208 -10.25 -7.93 3.15
CA GLN A 208 -10.00 -8.21 4.57
C GLN A 208 -8.51 -8.37 4.88
N LEU A 209 -7.75 -9.01 3.99
CA LEU A 209 -6.29 -9.09 4.12
C LEU A 209 -5.64 -7.71 4.04
N ILE A 210 -6.10 -6.84 3.13
CA ILE A 210 -5.65 -5.43 3.04
C ILE A 210 -5.93 -4.70 4.34
N LYS A 211 -7.16 -4.81 4.89
CA LYS A 211 -7.53 -4.20 6.18
C LYS A 211 -6.61 -4.67 7.30
N ALA A 212 -6.40 -5.98 7.41
CA ALA A 212 -5.53 -6.56 8.43
C ALA A 212 -4.07 -6.08 8.26
N SER A 213 -3.58 -6.07 7.03
CA SER A 213 -2.24 -5.60 6.70
C SER A 213 -1.99 -4.15 7.09
N ARG A 214 -2.95 -3.26 6.76
CA ARG A 214 -2.92 -1.85 7.15
C ARG A 214 -3.02 -1.69 8.67
N ALA A 215 -3.89 -2.47 9.32
CA ALA A 215 -4.08 -2.43 10.76
C ALA A 215 -2.81 -2.78 11.55
N ILE A 216 -1.96 -3.69 11.05
CA ILE A 216 -0.64 -3.98 11.67
C ILE A 216 0.19 -2.71 11.83
N LEU A 217 0.05 -1.75 10.92
CA LEU A 217 0.81 -0.50 10.96
C LEU A 217 0.17 0.56 11.85
N THR A 218 -1.16 0.54 11.99
CA THR A 218 -1.93 1.56 12.72
C THR A 218 -2.33 1.14 14.14
N GLN A 219 -2.10 -0.11 14.53
CA GLN A 219 -2.39 -0.58 15.89
C GLN A 219 -1.56 0.22 16.92
N PRO A 220 -2.19 0.69 18.01
CA PRO A 220 -1.47 1.31 19.10
C PRO A 220 -0.39 0.39 19.67
N THR A 221 0.76 0.96 19.95
CA THR A 221 1.92 0.27 20.50
C THR A 221 2.20 0.75 21.92
N THR A 222 3.00 -0.03 22.65
CA THR A 222 3.45 0.35 24.01
C THR A 222 4.91 0.75 23.98
N TRP A 223 5.18 1.93 24.53
CA TRP A 223 6.51 2.53 24.65
C TRP A 223 6.94 2.57 26.11
N LEU A 224 8.17 2.16 26.38
CA LEU A 224 8.88 2.43 27.62
C LEU A 224 9.70 3.70 27.44
N VAL A 225 9.38 4.75 28.21
CA VAL A 225 10.01 6.07 28.09
C VAL A 225 10.73 6.41 29.39
N PRO A 226 12.05 6.66 29.38
CA PRO A 226 12.77 7.06 30.58
C PRO A 226 12.38 8.48 31.00
N ALA A 227 12.13 8.65 32.29
CA ALA A 227 11.88 9.89 32.98
C ALA A 227 12.97 10.08 34.03
N ASN A 228 13.82 11.10 33.86
CA ASN A 228 14.90 11.36 34.81
C ASN A 228 14.45 12.39 35.85
N PRO A 229 14.36 12.02 37.16
CA PRO A 229 13.99 12.94 38.22
C PRO A 229 14.86 14.19 38.32
N LYS A 230 16.09 14.17 37.78
CA LYS A 230 16.97 15.35 37.73
C LYS A 230 16.41 16.49 36.86
N TYR A 231 15.57 16.16 35.88
CA TYR A 231 15.07 17.14 34.90
C TYR A 231 13.59 17.48 35.12
N TYR A 232 12.83 16.60 35.76
CA TYR A 232 11.39 16.73 35.93
C TYR A 232 11.01 16.13 37.28
N ASP A 233 10.10 16.80 38.01
CA ASP A 233 9.44 16.19 39.17
C ASP A 233 8.38 15.18 38.70
N ILE A 234 8.87 14.05 38.19
CA ILE A 234 8.02 13.04 37.59
C ILE A 234 7.11 12.39 38.64
N MET A 235 7.55 12.28 39.89
CA MET A 235 6.81 11.57 40.94
C MET A 235 5.52 12.28 41.36
N HIS A 236 5.43 13.59 41.16
CA HIS A 236 4.24 14.40 41.46
C HIS A 236 3.60 14.98 40.18
N ALA A 237 4.03 14.53 39.00
CA ALA A 237 3.63 15.13 37.72
C ALA A 237 2.11 15.10 37.46
N PHE A 238 1.39 14.18 38.09
CA PHE A 238 -0.05 13.98 37.90
C PHE A 238 -0.88 14.27 39.15
N ASP A 239 -0.34 14.92 40.18
CA ASP A 239 -1.04 15.09 41.45
C ASP A 239 -2.25 16.04 41.36
N HIS A 240 -2.18 16.99 40.42
CA HIS A 240 -3.20 18.02 40.22
C HIS A 240 -3.77 18.04 38.79
N THR A 241 -3.35 17.10 37.94
CA THR A 241 -3.80 16.98 36.55
C THR A 241 -3.71 15.53 36.11
N ASP A 242 -4.61 15.09 35.25
CA ASP A 242 -4.51 13.79 34.58
C ASP A 242 -3.68 13.87 33.29
N THR A 243 -3.32 15.07 32.83
CA THR A 243 -2.67 15.28 31.52
C THR A 243 -1.47 16.20 31.66
N ILE A 244 -0.34 15.79 31.10
CA ILE A 244 0.91 16.57 31.09
C ILE A 244 1.50 16.68 29.68
N ILE A 245 2.35 17.69 29.49
CA ILE A 245 3.21 17.81 28.32
C ILE A 245 4.49 17.03 28.57
N TRP A 246 4.90 16.21 27.60
CA TRP A 246 6.10 15.38 27.68
C TRP A 246 6.96 15.53 26.44
N LYS A 247 8.29 15.50 26.61
CA LYS A 247 9.23 15.51 25.48
C LYS A 247 8.96 14.35 24.53
N GLN A 248 8.73 14.64 23.25
CA GLN A 248 8.59 13.63 22.23
C GLN A 248 9.87 13.55 21.40
N SER A 249 10.60 12.45 21.55
CA SER A 249 11.83 12.19 20.77
C SER A 249 11.71 10.95 19.87
N THR A 250 10.49 10.45 19.67
CA THR A 250 10.20 9.24 18.89
C THR A 250 8.89 9.37 18.13
N SER A 251 8.60 8.37 17.30
CA SER A 251 7.38 8.24 16.50
C SER A 251 6.17 7.72 17.28
N ILE A 252 6.06 8.08 18.57
CA ILE A 252 4.85 7.83 19.37
C ILE A 252 3.65 8.48 18.68
N ARG A 253 2.50 7.78 18.68
CA ARG A 253 1.27 8.22 18.04
C ARG A 253 0.16 8.43 19.04
N VAL A 254 -0.87 9.17 18.61
CA VAL A 254 -2.13 9.22 19.35
C VAL A 254 -2.62 7.80 19.61
N ASN A 255 -3.10 7.56 20.83
CA ASN A 255 -3.51 6.27 21.39
C ASN A 255 -2.40 5.28 21.77
N ASP A 256 -1.13 5.52 21.44
CA ASP A 256 -0.04 4.69 21.97
C ASP A 256 -0.02 4.74 23.51
N THR A 257 0.33 3.61 24.13
CA THR A 257 0.58 3.54 25.56
C THR A 257 2.01 4.01 25.84
N VAL A 258 2.17 4.93 26.78
CA VAL A 258 3.46 5.46 27.25
C VAL A 258 3.66 5.03 28.70
N LEU A 259 4.55 4.07 28.91
CA LEU A 259 5.00 3.64 30.24
C LEU A 259 6.19 4.51 30.66
N LEU A 260 5.99 5.35 31.67
CA LEU A 260 7.03 6.24 32.20
C LEU A 260 7.88 5.47 33.22
N TYR A 261 9.13 5.19 32.81
CA TYR A 261 10.16 4.55 33.63
C TYR A 261 10.99 5.62 34.33
N VAL A 262 10.81 5.76 35.63
CA VAL A 262 11.60 6.68 36.44
C VAL A 262 13.00 6.11 36.62
N THR A 263 14.03 6.87 36.24
CA THR A 263 15.43 6.43 36.37
C THR A 263 15.90 6.44 37.84
N ALA A 264 17.21 6.33 38.08
CA ALA A 264 17.74 6.40 39.44
C ALA A 264 17.24 7.66 40.19
N PRO A 265 16.92 7.55 41.50
CA PRO A 265 17.08 6.36 42.34
C PRO A 265 15.94 5.32 42.25
N ILE A 266 14.80 5.65 41.66
CA ILE A 266 13.59 4.81 41.66
C ILE A 266 13.75 3.55 40.81
N LYS A 267 14.26 3.69 39.57
CA LYS A 267 14.50 2.59 38.62
C LYS A 267 13.28 1.68 38.41
N ALA A 268 12.10 2.25 38.16
CA ALA A 268 10.87 1.48 37.96
C ALA A 268 9.87 2.19 37.04
N ILE A 269 8.92 1.44 36.48
CA ILE A 269 7.77 2.02 35.78
C ILE A 269 6.77 2.49 36.84
N VAL A 270 6.41 3.78 36.80
CA VAL A 270 5.51 4.40 37.80
C VAL A 270 4.19 4.84 37.19
N TYR A 271 4.16 5.17 35.90
CA TYR A 271 2.91 5.54 35.23
C TYR A 271 2.70 4.79 33.93
N GLU A 272 1.45 4.43 33.69
CA GLU A 272 0.91 4.15 32.38
C GLU A 272 0.11 5.36 31.92
N CYS A 273 0.47 5.89 30.75
CA CYS A 273 -0.21 7.00 30.12
C CYS A 273 -0.67 6.62 28.71
N ARG A 274 -1.58 7.40 28.15
CA ARG A 274 -1.96 7.37 26.74
C ARG A 274 -1.53 8.66 26.08
N ALA A 275 -0.87 8.58 24.94
CA ALA A 275 -0.60 9.76 24.12
C ALA A 275 -1.92 10.24 23.50
N VAL A 276 -2.34 11.47 23.81
CA VAL A 276 -3.61 12.05 23.34
C VAL A 276 -3.39 13.08 22.22
N GLU A 277 -2.21 13.70 22.19
CA GLU A 277 -1.80 14.64 21.14
C GLU A 277 -0.29 14.50 20.94
N VAL A 278 0.18 14.49 19.70
CA VAL A 278 1.60 14.24 19.37
C VAL A 278 2.10 15.21 18.31
N ASN A 279 3.43 15.27 18.16
CA ASN A 279 4.16 16.12 17.23
C ASN A 279 3.88 17.61 17.42
N ILE A 280 3.62 18.04 18.66
CA ILE A 280 3.37 19.44 18.99
C ILE A 280 4.71 20.18 18.90
N PRO A 281 4.87 21.19 18.02
CA PRO A 281 6.10 21.96 17.92
C PRO A 281 6.42 22.61 19.27
N TYR A 282 7.68 22.51 19.69
CA TYR A 282 8.14 23.06 20.96
C TYR A 282 9.58 23.50 20.84
N HIS A 283 9.89 24.77 21.07
CA HIS A 283 11.26 25.28 20.95
C HIS A 283 11.84 25.53 22.34
N TYR A 284 12.61 24.56 22.83
CA TYR A 284 13.35 24.71 24.08
C TYR A 284 14.79 24.23 23.93
N GLN A 285 15.71 25.04 24.44
CA GLN A 285 17.13 24.76 24.45
C GLN A 285 17.69 25.16 25.82
N GLY A 286 17.87 24.16 26.68
CA GLY A 286 18.63 24.30 27.92
C GLY A 286 20.06 23.80 27.75
N ASN A 287 20.87 23.92 28.79
CA ASN A 287 22.29 23.50 28.78
C ASN A 287 22.47 22.01 28.45
N GLU A 288 21.52 21.15 28.87
CA GLU A 288 21.65 19.69 28.77
C GLU A 288 20.58 19.05 27.86
N ILE A 289 19.53 19.79 27.48
CA ILE A 289 18.41 19.25 26.72
C ILE A 289 17.93 20.25 25.67
N LYS A 290 17.91 19.77 24.42
CA LYS A 290 17.15 20.36 23.32
C LYS A 290 15.84 19.59 23.12
N ILE A 291 14.74 20.33 22.96
CA ILE A 291 13.41 19.81 22.66
C ILE A 291 12.91 20.58 21.44
N SER A 292 12.52 19.84 20.41
CA SER A 292 11.89 20.39 19.20
C SER A 292 10.39 20.06 19.12
N HIS A 293 9.97 18.99 19.79
CA HIS A 293 8.59 18.52 19.81
C HIS A 293 8.23 17.94 21.17
N VAL A 294 6.95 18.08 21.52
CA VAL A 294 6.33 17.50 22.69
C VAL A 294 5.06 16.74 22.31
N MET A 295 4.57 15.95 23.24
CA MET A 295 3.28 15.26 23.18
C MET A 295 2.50 15.57 24.46
N LYS A 296 1.18 15.51 24.39
CA LYS A 296 0.33 15.42 25.58
C LYS A 296 0.09 13.97 25.91
N VAL A 297 0.34 13.60 27.16
CA VAL A 297 0.07 12.26 27.69
C VAL A 297 -0.92 12.36 28.84
N GLN A 298 -1.97 11.55 28.77
CA GLN A 298 -2.99 11.43 29.80
C GLN A 298 -2.71 10.19 30.66
N LEU A 299 -2.71 10.34 31.97
CA LEU A 299 -2.58 9.27 32.95
C LEU A 299 -3.72 8.26 32.77
N ILE A 300 -3.35 6.99 32.71
CA ILE A 300 -4.27 5.85 32.71
C ILE A 300 -4.20 5.13 34.05
N ARG A 301 -2.99 4.89 34.56
CA ARG A 301 -2.77 4.10 35.78
C ARG A 301 -1.47 4.50 36.47
N ARG A 302 -1.46 4.47 37.81
CA ARG A 302 -0.25 4.58 38.65
C ARG A 302 0.18 3.18 39.09
N PHE A 303 1.48 2.95 39.15
CA PHE A 303 2.08 1.73 39.68
C PHE A 303 2.91 2.01 40.93
N PRO A 304 2.87 1.12 41.94
CA PRO A 304 3.83 1.15 43.03
C PRO A 304 5.28 1.06 42.51
N PRO A 305 6.22 1.87 43.04
CA PRO A 305 7.61 1.88 42.56
C PRO A 305 8.37 0.56 42.71
N ASP A 306 7.88 -0.36 43.53
CA ASP A 306 8.45 -1.68 43.79
C ASP A 306 7.87 -2.78 42.88
N LYS A 307 6.80 -2.50 42.11
CA LYS A 307 6.12 -3.49 41.28
C LYS A 307 6.87 -3.82 39.98
N PHE A 308 7.18 -2.80 39.19
CA PHE A 308 7.81 -2.96 37.86
C PHE A 308 9.21 -2.36 37.83
N THR A 309 10.07 -2.89 38.70
CA THR A 309 11.45 -2.45 38.88
C THR A 309 12.35 -2.80 37.69
N PHE A 310 13.52 -2.19 37.61
CA PHE A 310 14.52 -2.53 36.60
C PHE A 310 14.92 -4.01 36.64
N ALA A 311 15.02 -4.61 37.83
CA ALA A 311 15.30 -6.05 37.97
C ALA A 311 14.20 -6.91 37.34
N PHE A 312 12.93 -6.56 37.57
CA PHE A 312 11.80 -7.20 36.91
C PHE A 312 11.87 -7.06 35.38
N LEU A 313 12.17 -5.86 34.87
CA LEU A 313 12.32 -5.62 33.45
C LEU A 313 13.48 -6.43 32.83
N GLN A 314 14.60 -6.58 33.55
CA GLN A 314 15.75 -7.37 33.11
C GLN A 314 15.39 -8.86 32.95
N GLN A 315 14.63 -9.42 33.89
CA GLN A 315 14.12 -10.80 33.79
C GLN A 315 13.25 -11.00 32.54
N HIS A 316 12.60 -9.94 32.05
CA HIS A 316 11.75 -9.96 30.87
C HIS A 316 12.45 -9.40 29.61
N GLY A 317 13.78 -9.41 29.58
CA GLY A 317 14.59 -9.12 28.38
C GLY A 317 14.94 -7.65 28.15
N ILE A 318 14.65 -6.75 29.09
CA ILE A 318 15.05 -5.34 29.02
C ILE A 318 16.41 -5.15 29.69
N LYS A 319 17.49 -5.18 28.90
CA LYS A 319 18.86 -5.02 29.42
C LYS A 319 19.21 -3.60 29.91
N ALA A 320 18.59 -2.58 29.32
CA ALA A 320 18.80 -1.17 29.67
C ALA A 320 17.62 -0.30 29.19
N VAL A 321 17.46 0.88 29.81
CA VAL A 321 16.49 1.92 29.43
C VAL A 321 17.24 3.24 29.24
N ARG A 322 17.84 3.42 28.05
CA ARG A 322 18.64 4.62 27.71
C ARG A 322 17.87 5.66 26.89
N GLY A 323 16.70 5.29 26.39
CA GLY A 323 15.84 6.12 25.56
C GLY A 323 14.49 5.42 25.37
N PRO A 324 13.52 6.11 24.74
CA PRO A 324 12.23 5.51 24.44
C PRO A 324 12.37 4.26 23.58
N ARG A 325 11.64 3.19 23.91
CA ARG A 325 11.72 1.92 23.19
C ARG A 325 10.43 1.11 23.28
N HIS A 326 10.22 0.20 22.34
CA HIS A 326 9.16 -0.81 22.46
C HIS A 326 9.50 -1.89 23.48
N LEU A 327 8.46 -2.49 24.06
CA LEU A 327 8.55 -3.66 24.92
C LEU A 327 8.17 -4.94 24.14
N PRO A 328 8.72 -6.11 24.52
CA PRO A 328 8.22 -7.39 24.03
C PRO A 328 6.73 -7.56 24.33
N ALA A 329 5.97 -8.16 23.41
CA ALA A 329 4.52 -8.35 23.57
C ALA A 329 4.16 -9.14 24.85
N SER A 330 4.98 -10.13 25.22
CA SER A 330 4.82 -10.89 26.46
C SER A 330 4.89 -9.99 27.69
N LEU A 331 5.83 -9.05 27.74
CA LEU A 331 5.97 -8.11 28.85
C LEU A 331 4.82 -7.09 28.89
N VAL A 332 4.37 -6.61 27.72
CA VAL A 332 3.20 -5.71 27.65
C VAL A 332 1.97 -6.37 28.27
N ASN A 333 1.74 -7.66 27.98
CA ASN A 333 0.61 -8.41 28.53
C ASN A 333 0.69 -8.63 30.05
N ILE A 334 1.90 -8.61 30.64
CA ILE A 334 2.07 -8.74 32.10
C ILE A 334 1.82 -7.40 32.81
N ILE A 335 2.12 -6.28 32.13
CA ILE A 335 1.97 -4.94 32.72
C ILE A 335 0.52 -4.44 32.64
N LYS A 336 -0.17 -4.73 31.53
CA LYS A 336 -1.58 -4.38 31.32
C LYS A 336 -2.49 -5.17 32.26
#